data_AF-A0A699TD75-F1
#
_entry.id   AF-A0A699TD75-F1
#
_cell.length_a   1.000
_cell.length_b   1.000
_cell.length_c   1.000
_cell.angle_alpha   90.00
_cell.angle_beta   90.00
_cell.angle_gamma   90.00
#
_symmetry.space_group_name_H-M   'P 1'
#
loop_
_entity.id
_entity.type
_entity.pdbx_description
1 polymer ?
#
loop_
_entity_poly.entity_id
_entity_poly.type
_entity_poly.pdbx_seq_one_letter_code
_entity_poly.pdbx_strand_id
1 'polypeptide(L)'
;MAVETSLAKSSRKLEALRDPYKNYNKMTLAQLDKLTPGLDWKTWFGQMGATNVDSVIVGQPEFYQTVGQLLKTKPVDDWKAYLTWQVTREFAPTLSQPFVDESFRFYGTTLRGAKAMRPRWKRVLDMEEDALGDALGQLFVKEYFKPEAKARYDTLVKNVVSSFAQ
;
A
#
# COMPACT_ATOMS: atom_id res chain seq x y z
N MET A 1 12.18 16.61 1.87
CA MET A 1 11.10 17.02 0.94
C MET A 1 11.46 16.94 -0.54
N ALA A 2 12.67 17.27 -0.99
CA ALA A 2 12.98 17.35 -2.43
C ALA A 2 12.72 16.03 -3.20
N VAL A 3 13.21 14.90 -2.69
CA VAL A 3 12.96 13.56 -3.27
C VAL A 3 11.46 13.27 -3.34
N GLU A 4 10.77 13.38 -2.20
CA GLU A 4 9.32 13.13 -2.09
C GLU A 4 8.50 14.02 -3.03
N THR A 5 8.84 15.31 -3.15
CA THR A 5 8.15 16.24 -4.05
C THR A 5 8.36 15.88 -5.52
N SER A 6 9.58 15.49 -5.89
CA SER A 6 9.87 15.03 -7.26
C SER A 6 9.11 13.75 -7.60
N LEU A 7 9.07 12.77 -6.68
CA LEU A 7 8.29 11.55 -6.85
C LEU A 7 6.79 11.85 -6.98
N ALA A 8 6.24 12.67 -6.09
CA ALA A 8 4.83 13.05 -6.11
C ALA A 8 4.41 13.77 -7.40
N LYS A 9 5.28 14.62 -7.98
CA LYS A 9 5.03 15.28 -9.27
C LYS A 9 4.97 14.30 -10.45
N SER A 10 5.64 13.14 -10.33
CA SER A 10 5.62 12.10 -11.36
C SER A 10 4.50 11.07 -11.18
N SER A 11 3.84 11.06 -10.01
CA SER A 11 2.71 10.17 -9.75
C SER A 11 1.48 10.58 -10.56
N ARG A 12 0.72 9.60 -11.03
CA ARG A 12 -0.59 9.84 -11.63
C ARG A 12 -1.55 10.47 -10.62
N LYS A 13 -2.45 11.29 -11.13
CA LYS A 13 -3.61 11.76 -10.37
C LYS A 13 -4.56 10.60 -10.09
N LEU A 14 -5.37 10.73 -9.03
CA LEU A 14 -6.25 9.67 -8.53
C LEU A 14 -7.25 9.18 -9.59
N GLU A 15 -7.77 10.07 -10.43
CA GLU A 15 -8.70 9.72 -11.51
C GLU A 15 -8.09 8.78 -12.55
N ALA A 16 -6.79 8.93 -12.85
CA ALA A 16 -6.08 8.09 -13.81
C ALA A 16 -5.75 6.69 -13.26
N LEU A 17 -5.76 6.52 -11.93
CA LEU A 17 -5.55 5.21 -11.29
C LEU A 17 -6.78 4.29 -11.41
N ARG A 18 -7.94 4.82 -11.83
CA ARG A 18 -9.19 4.05 -11.99
C ARG A 18 -9.30 3.30 -13.32
N ASP A 19 -8.39 3.57 -14.26
CA ASP A 19 -8.38 2.91 -15.58
C ASP A 19 -7.48 1.65 -15.53
N PRO A 20 -8.04 0.43 -15.44
CA PRO A 20 -7.22 -0.77 -15.28
C PRO A 20 -6.34 -1.05 -16.50
N TYR A 21 -6.77 -0.66 -17.70
CA TYR A 21 -6.00 -0.89 -18.93
C TYR A 21 -4.77 0.01 -18.99
N LYS A 22 -4.90 1.28 -18.61
CA LYS A 22 -3.74 2.20 -18.54
C LYS A 22 -2.78 1.87 -17.41
N ASN A 23 -3.24 1.19 -16.36
CA ASN A 23 -2.40 0.75 -15.24
C ASN A 23 -1.85 -0.69 -15.44
N TYR A 24 -2.13 -1.34 -16.58
CA TYR A 24 -1.59 -2.64 -16.92
C TYR A 24 -0.50 -2.51 -17.98
N ASN A 25 0.76 -2.31 -17.55
CA ASN A 25 1.90 -2.22 -18.46
C ASN A 25 2.81 -3.44 -18.24
N LYS A 26 2.55 -4.52 -18.97
CA LYS A 26 3.39 -5.72 -18.91
C LYS A 26 4.76 -5.44 -19.52
N MET A 27 5.82 -5.73 -18.78
CA MET A 27 7.20 -5.52 -19.19
C MET A 27 8.05 -6.74 -18.86
N THR A 28 8.98 -7.09 -19.74
CA THR A 28 10.06 -8.03 -19.39
C THR A 28 11.04 -7.36 -18.42
N LEU A 29 11.84 -8.16 -17.70
CA LEU A 29 12.89 -7.59 -16.83
C LEU A 29 13.86 -6.69 -17.61
N ALA A 30 14.22 -7.06 -18.83
CA ALA A 30 15.08 -6.23 -19.68
C ALA A 30 14.44 -4.88 -20.06
N GLN A 31 13.10 -4.81 -20.21
CA GLN A 31 12.40 -3.55 -20.42
C GLN A 31 12.37 -2.71 -19.13
N LEU A 32 12.19 -3.36 -17.99
CA LEU A 32 12.20 -2.71 -16.68
C LEU A 32 13.59 -2.13 -16.34
N ASP A 33 14.67 -2.87 -16.59
CA ASP A 33 16.05 -2.40 -16.40
C ASP A 33 16.35 -1.15 -17.26
N LYS A 34 15.82 -1.11 -18.48
CA LYS A 34 15.91 0.06 -19.37
C LYS A 34 15.11 1.25 -18.85
N LEU A 35 13.97 0.99 -18.21
CA LEU A 35 13.10 2.02 -17.65
C LEU A 35 13.74 2.69 -16.42
N THR A 36 14.43 1.91 -15.59
CA THR A 36 15.06 2.36 -14.34
C THR A 36 16.57 2.09 -14.35
N PRO A 37 17.35 2.77 -15.20
CA PRO A 37 18.76 2.45 -15.33
C PRO A 37 19.47 2.74 -14.01
N GLY A 38 20.16 1.74 -13.45
CA GLY A 38 20.81 1.83 -12.13
C GLY A 38 20.16 0.98 -11.03
N LEU A 39 19.03 0.34 -11.31
CA LEU A 39 18.47 -0.73 -10.47
C LEU A 39 18.70 -2.08 -11.13
N ASP A 40 19.24 -3.03 -10.36
CA ASP A 40 19.36 -4.44 -10.76
C ASP A 40 18.15 -5.21 -10.24
N TRP A 41 17.09 -5.25 -11.05
CA TRP A 41 15.85 -5.92 -10.67
C TRP A 41 16.00 -7.42 -10.49
N LYS A 42 16.92 -8.06 -11.21
CA LYS A 42 17.19 -9.50 -11.05
C LYS A 42 17.70 -9.79 -9.65
N THR A 43 18.67 -9.00 -9.16
CA THR A 43 19.18 -9.15 -7.80
C THR A 43 18.11 -8.83 -6.77
N TRP A 44 17.33 -7.76 -6.96
CA TRP A 44 16.22 -7.40 -6.06
C TRP A 44 15.17 -8.51 -5.96
N PHE A 45 14.69 -9.04 -7.08
CA PHE A 45 13.73 -10.15 -7.08
C PHE A 45 14.32 -11.41 -6.45
N GLY A 46 15.60 -11.72 -6.73
CA GLY A 46 16.30 -12.84 -6.09
C GLY A 46 16.35 -12.73 -4.57
N GLN A 47 16.63 -11.54 -4.02
CA GLN A 47 16.62 -11.29 -2.57
C GLN A 47 15.22 -11.42 -1.95
N MET A 48 14.17 -11.15 -2.71
CA MET A 48 12.79 -11.35 -2.29
C MET A 48 12.29 -12.80 -2.48
N GLY A 49 13.15 -13.72 -2.94
CA GLY A 49 12.80 -15.12 -3.20
C GLY A 49 12.05 -15.35 -4.52
N ALA A 50 11.93 -14.34 -5.37
CA ALA A 50 11.31 -14.42 -6.69
C ALA A 50 12.38 -14.68 -7.77
N THR A 51 12.82 -15.94 -7.92
CA THR A 51 13.97 -16.25 -8.79
C THR A 51 13.62 -16.44 -10.28
N ASN A 52 12.34 -16.66 -10.60
CA ASN A 52 11.88 -17.01 -11.95
C ASN A 52 10.90 -15.97 -12.53
N VAL A 53 11.18 -14.68 -12.32
CA VAL A 53 10.34 -13.59 -12.85
C VAL A 53 10.63 -13.40 -14.34
N ASP A 54 9.65 -13.70 -15.20
CA ASP A 54 9.73 -13.48 -16.65
C ASP A 54 9.37 -12.04 -17.02
N SER A 55 8.36 -11.51 -16.33
CA SER A 55 7.71 -10.25 -16.61
C SER A 55 7.04 -9.69 -15.37
N VAL A 56 6.81 -8.37 -15.38
CA VAL A 56 6.12 -7.64 -14.32
C VAL A 56 5.05 -6.75 -14.91
N ILE A 57 4.05 -6.39 -14.11
CA ILE A 57 3.09 -5.35 -14.44
C ILE A 57 3.52 -4.06 -13.76
N VAL A 58 3.88 -3.06 -14.55
CA VAL A 58 4.28 -1.74 -14.04
C VAL A 58 3.06 -0.82 -14.09
N GLY A 59 2.52 -0.46 -12.92
CA GLY A 59 1.33 0.38 -12.84
C GLY A 59 1.52 1.77 -13.49
N GLN A 60 2.67 2.39 -13.26
CA GLN A 60 2.98 3.76 -13.67
C GLN A 60 4.41 3.85 -14.21
N PRO A 61 4.66 3.48 -15.48
CA PRO A 61 6.01 3.48 -16.05
C PRO A 61 6.75 4.82 -15.92
N GLU A 62 6.04 5.94 -16.08
CA GLU A 62 6.59 7.30 -15.98
C GLU A 62 7.12 7.64 -14.56
N PHE A 63 6.49 7.08 -13.53
CA PHE A 63 6.95 7.22 -12.16
C PHE A 63 8.29 6.51 -11.97
N TYR A 64 8.40 5.28 -12.47
CA TYR A 64 9.64 4.50 -12.39
C TYR A 64 10.76 5.10 -13.24
N GLN A 65 10.45 5.67 -14.40
CA GLN A 65 11.42 6.44 -15.18
C GLN A 65 12.01 7.61 -14.35
N THR A 66 11.15 8.32 -13.61
CA THR A 66 11.57 9.39 -12.70
C THR A 66 12.41 8.84 -11.54
N VAL A 67 12.04 7.70 -10.95
CA VAL A 67 12.84 7.03 -9.91
C VAL A 67 14.24 6.71 -10.44
N GLY A 68 14.36 6.10 -11.63
CA GLY A 68 15.65 5.78 -12.25
C GLY A 68 16.51 7.02 -12.48
N GLN A 69 15.90 8.13 -12.92
CA GLN A 69 16.61 9.41 -13.06
C GLN A 69 17.08 9.96 -11.71
N LEU A 70 16.21 9.96 -10.69
CA LEU A 70 16.53 10.49 -9.36
C LEU A 70 17.62 9.68 -8.66
N LEU A 71 17.69 8.36 -8.88
CA LEU A 71 18.74 7.50 -8.33
C LEU A 71 20.14 7.88 -8.84
N LYS A 72 20.24 8.39 -10.08
CA LYS A 72 21.52 8.84 -10.66
C LYS A 72 21.85 10.29 -10.32
N THR A 73 20.84 11.13 -10.10
CA THR A 73 21.00 12.58 -10.05
C THR A 73 20.96 13.16 -8.64
N LYS A 74 20.33 12.47 -7.68
CA LYS A 74 20.27 12.91 -6.28
C LYS A 74 21.42 12.32 -5.46
N PRO A 75 22.02 13.10 -4.53
CA PRO A 75 22.99 12.59 -3.58
C PRO A 75 22.43 11.40 -2.79
N VAL A 76 23.28 10.45 -2.44
CA VAL A 76 22.88 9.28 -1.64
C VAL A 76 22.31 9.70 -0.27
N ASP A 77 22.78 10.81 0.30
CA ASP A 77 22.31 11.29 1.59
C ASP A 77 20.86 11.81 1.54
N ASP A 78 20.39 12.33 0.40
CA ASP A 78 18.98 12.67 0.20
C ASP A 78 18.10 11.42 0.25
N TRP A 79 18.56 10.32 -0.35
CA TRP A 79 17.86 9.04 -0.33
C TRP A 79 17.87 8.40 1.06
N LYS A 80 19.01 8.45 1.76
CA LYS A 80 19.08 8.00 3.16
C LYS A 80 18.09 8.78 4.03
N ALA A 81 18.10 10.10 3.96
CA ALA A 81 17.17 10.93 4.72
C ALA A 81 15.70 10.60 4.40
N TYR A 82 15.35 10.45 3.12
CA TYR A 82 14.01 10.06 2.69
C TYR A 82 13.60 8.68 3.22
N LEU A 83 14.43 7.66 3.05
CA LEU A 83 14.13 6.29 3.46
C LEU A 83 14.12 6.13 4.99
N THR A 84 15.06 6.78 5.70
CA THR A 84 15.05 6.82 7.17
C THR A 84 13.76 7.46 7.68
N TRP A 85 13.30 8.55 7.06
CA TRP A 85 12.00 9.13 7.40
C TRP A 85 10.84 8.17 7.12
N GLN A 86 10.79 7.52 5.96
CA GLN A 86 9.70 6.56 5.63
C GLN A 86 9.62 5.42 6.65
N VAL A 87 10.75 4.81 6.99
CA VAL A 87 10.81 3.74 8.00
C VAL A 87 10.41 4.27 9.39
N THR A 88 10.96 5.41 9.80
CA THR A 88 10.63 6.02 11.11
C THR A 88 9.13 6.32 11.21
N ARG A 89 8.55 6.89 10.16
CA ARG A 89 7.12 7.20 10.07
C ARG A 89 6.26 5.96 10.20
N GLU A 90 6.62 4.88 9.51
CA GLU A 90 5.88 3.61 9.52
C GLU A 90 5.83 3.01 10.92
N PHE A 91 6.97 2.97 11.62
CA PHE A 91 7.07 2.36 12.95
C PHE A 91 6.74 3.31 14.10
N ALA A 92 6.65 4.62 13.87
CA ALA A 92 6.37 5.60 14.94
C ALA A 92 5.19 5.23 15.87
N PRO A 93 4.05 4.67 15.40
CA PRO A 93 2.94 4.27 16.26
C PRO A 93 3.23 3.13 17.23
N THR A 94 4.32 2.38 17.04
CA THR A 94 4.71 1.21 17.87
C THR A 94 5.99 1.43 18.68
N LEU A 95 6.61 2.61 18.56
CA LEU A 95 7.79 3.01 19.34
C LEU A 95 7.39 3.63 20.70
N SER A 96 8.35 4.30 21.36
CA SER A 96 8.10 5.01 22.62
C SER A 96 7.13 6.19 22.45
N GLN A 97 6.53 6.61 23.56
CA GLN A 97 5.47 7.62 23.60
C GLN A 97 5.78 8.91 22.79
N PRO A 98 7.00 9.48 22.80
CA PRO A 98 7.31 10.67 22.00
C PRO A 98 7.09 10.50 20.49
N PHE A 99 7.42 9.32 19.93
CA PHE A 99 7.19 9.03 18.51
C PHE A 99 5.70 8.88 18.21
N VAL A 100 4.99 8.20 19.11
CA VAL A 100 3.54 7.98 19.01
C VAL A 100 2.79 9.32 19.04
N ASP A 101 3.19 10.21 19.95
CA ASP A 101 2.59 11.54 20.10
C ASP A 101 2.84 12.42 18.87
N GLU A 102 4.08 12.46 18.36
CA GLU A 102 4.40 13.26 17.17
C GLU A 102 3.70 12.74 15.92
N SER A 103 3.66 11.41 15.74
CA SER A 103 2.91 10.79 14.65
C SER A 103 1.41 11.12 14.73
N PHE A 104 0.81 11.04 15.92
CA PHE A 104 -0.60 11.40 16.11
C PHE A 104 -0.85 12.90 15.90
N ARG A 105 0.03 13.78 16.38
CA ARG A 105 -0.07 15.23 16.18
C ARG A 105 -0.18 15.57 14.70
N PHE A 106 0.64 14.96 13.84
CA PHE A 106 0.59 15.23 12.42
C PHE A 106 -0.51 14.45 11.68
N TYR A 107 -0.47 13.11 11.71
CA TYR A 107 -1.37 12.26 10.90
C TYR A 107 -2.79 12.16 11.47
N GLY A 108 -2.95 12.30 12.80
CA GLY A 108 -4.24 12.29 13.47
C GLY A 108 -4.84 13.70 13.54
N THR A 109 -4.14 14.66 14.13
CA THR A 109 -4.69 15.99 14.38
C THR A 109 -4.58 16.89 13.15
N THR A 110 -3.38 17.16 12.64
CA THR A 110 -3.19 18.12 11.52
C THR A 110 -3.88 17.65 10.23
N LEU A 111 -3.73 16.38 9.83
CA LEU A 111 -4.29 15.88 8.57
C LEU A 111 -5.75 15.45 8.64
N ARG A 112 -6.22 14.95 9.79
CA ARG A 112 -7.55 14.33 9.94
C ARG A 112 -8.47 15.04 10.94
N GLY A 113 -7.98 16.06 11.66
CA GLY A 113 -8.75 16.80 12.66
C GLY A 113 -9.11 16.02 13.92
N ALA A 114 -8.43 14.90 14.20
CA ALA A 114 -8.71 14.09 15.38
C ALA A 114 -8.29 14.84 16.67
N LYS A 115 -9.22 14.94 17.62
CA LYS A 115 -9.01 15.64 18.90
C LYS A 115 -8.28 14.80 19.94
N ALA A 116 -8.37 13.47 19.84
CA ALA A 116 -7.76 12.55 20.80
C ALA A 116 -7.36 11.24 20.11
N MET A 117 -6.28 10.64 20.59
CA MET A 117 -5.84 9.32 20.14
C MET A 117 -6.82 8.26 20.62
N ARG A 118 -7.07 7.24 19.78
CA ARG A 118 -7.89 6.09 20.20
C ARG A 118 -7.25 5.38 21.41
N PRO A 119 -8.06 4.89 22.36
CA PRO A 119 -7.57 4.06 23.45
C PRO A 119 -6.71 2.91 22.94
N ARG A 120 -5.70 2.52 23.72
CA ARG A 120 -4.69 1.53 23.32
C ARG A 120 -5.32 0.22 22.83
N TRP A 121 -6.33 -0.30 23.54
CA TRP A 121 -6.98 -1.55 23.16
C TRP A 121 -7.59 -1.54 21.75
N LYS A 122 -8.12 -0.40 21.29
CA LYS A 122 -8.64 -0.27 19.91
C LYS A 122 -7.51 -0.31 18.88
N ARG A 123 -6.37 0.31 19.18
CA ARG A 123 -5.20 0.32 18.29
C ARG A 123 -4.53 -1.05 18.22
N VAL A 124 -4.53 -1.79 19.33
CA VAL A 124 -4.07 -3.18 19.37
C VAL A 124 -5.01 -4.07 18.55
N LEU A 125 -6.33 -3.91 18.71
CA LEU A 125 -7.32 -4.65 17.94
C LEU A 125 -7.14 -4.45 16.42
N ASP A 126 -6.90 -3.21 15.96
CA ASP A 126 -6.60 -2.96 14.55
C ASP A 126 -5.35 -3.70 14.08
N MET A 127 -4.30 -3.75 14.90
CA MET A 127 -3.06 -4.46 14.54
C MET A 127 -3.24 -5.98 14.52
N GLU A 128 -4.09 -6.51 15.39
CA GLU A 128 -4.50 -7.92 15.36
C GLU A 128 -5.34 -8.22 14.11
N GLU A 129 -6.27 -7.34 13.75
CA GLU A 129 -7.08 -7.46 12.53
C GLU A 129 -6.20 -7.42 11.27
N ASP A 130 -5.23 -6.50 11.19
CA ASP A 130 -4.30 -6.41 10.05
C ASP A 130 -3.42 -7.66 9.90
N ALA A 131 -3.08 -8.32 11.01
CA ALA A 131 -2.18 -9.48 11.01
C ALA A 131 -2.90 -10.83 10.86
N LEU A 132 -4.10 -10.98 11.42
CA LEU A 132 -4.83 -12.25 11.52
C LEU A 132 -6.37 -12.09 11.45
N GLY A 133 -6.87 -11.04 10.79
CA GLY A 133 -8.30 -10.74 10.66
C GLY A 133 -9.15 -11.89 10.13
N ASP A 134 -8.69 -12.66 9.13
CA ASP A 134 -9.43 -13.83 8.62
C ASP A 134 -9.62 -14.91 9.69
N ALA A 135 -8.61 -15.16 10.52
CA ALA A 135 -8.68 -16.15 11.60
C ALA A 135 -9.63 -15.69 12.71
N LEU A 136 -9.56 -14.40 13.08
CA LEU A 136 -10.47 -13.78 14.04
C LEU A 136 -11.91 -13.77 13.50
N GLY A 137 -12.08 -13.49 12.21
CA GLY A 137 -13.36 -13.51 11.51
C GLY A 137 -14.05 -14.87 11.54
N GLN A 138 -13.29 -15.97 11.41
CA GLN A 138 -13.85 -17.32 11.55
C GLN A 138 -14.43 -17.57 12.95
N LEU A 139 -13.72 -17.14 14.00
CA LEU A 139 -14.21 -17.23 15.38
C LEU A 139 -15.46 -16.37 15.58
N PHE A 140 -15.44 -15.15 15.05
CA PHE A 140 -16.60 -14.25 15.10
C PHE A 140 -17.82 -14.84 14.41
N VAL A 141 -17.65 -15.40 13.20
CA VAL A 141 -18.73 -16.04 12.45
C VAL A 141 -19.29 -17.24 13.21
N LYS A 142 -18.42 -18.09 13.78
CA LYS A 142 -18.85 -19.25 14.57
C LYS A 142 -19.74 -18.85 15.75
N GLU A 143 -19.41 -17.76 16.43
CA GLU A 143 -20.11 -17.33 17.64
C GLU A 143 -21.36 -16.48 17.34
N TYR A 144 -21.27 -15.57 16.37
CA TYR A 144 -22.24 -14.50 16.20
C TYR A 144 -23.03 -14.54 14.89
N PHE A 145 -22.61 -15.33 13.90
CA PHE A 145 -23.24 -15.35 12.58
C PHE A 145 -24.11 -16.58 12.36
N LYS A 146 -25.42 -16.35 12.25
CA LYS A 146 -26.42 -17.43 12.10
C LYS A 146 -26.57 -17.87 10.63
N PRO A 147 -26.70 -19.18 10.35
CA PRO A 147 -26.86 -19.70 8.98
C PRO A 147 -28.03 -19.08 8.19
N GLU A 148 -29.11 -18.70 8.87
CA GLU A 148 -30.30 -18.09 8.24
C GLU A 148 -29.98 -16.72 7.62
N ALA A 149 -29.06 -15.97 8.24
CA ALA A 149 -28.60 -14.70 7.70
C ALA A 149 -27.87 -14.92 6.35
N LYS A 150 -27.02 -15.95 6.26
CA LYS A 150 -26.36 -16.32 5.01
C LYS A 150 -27.37 -16.66 3.92
N ALA A 151 -28.34 -17.52 4.21
CA ALA A 151 -29.35 -17.93 3.24
C ALA A 151 -30.17 -16.75 2.69
N ARG A 152 -30.52 -15.79 3.57
CA ARG A 152 -31.21 -14.56 3.20
C ARG A 152 -30.37 -13.70 2.24
N TYR A 153 -29.10 -13.46 2.57
CA TYR A 153 -28.24 -12.61 1.74
C TYR A 153 -27.84 -13.28 0.43
N ASP A 154 -27.64 -14.61 0.41
CA ASP A 154 -27.40 -15.36 -0.83
C ASP A 154 -28.59 -15.23 -1.81
N THR A 155 -29.83 -15.30 -1.30
CA THR A 155 -31.04 -15.07 -2.11
C THR A 155 -31.10 -13.63 -2.64
N LEU A 156 -30.78 -12.64 -1.79
CA LEU A 156 -30.77 -11.24 -2.20
C LEU A 156 -29.75 -10.99 -3.33
N VAL A 157 -28.53 -11.52 -3.20
CA VAL A 157 -27.49 -11.38 -4.24
C VAL A 157 -27.94 -12.03 -5.54
N LYS A 158 -28.53 -13.24 -5.49
CA LYS A 158 -29.10 -13.90 -6.69
C LYS A 158 -30.15 -13.04 -7.37
N ASN A 159 -31.09 -12.49 -6.59
CA ASN A 159 -32.16 -11.65 -7.15
C ASN A 159 -31.60 -10.38 -7.80
N VAL A 160 -30.60 -9.74 -7.18
CA VAL A 160 -29.92 -8.57 -7.78
C VAL A 160 -29.25 -8.97 -9.08
N VAL A 161 -28.43 -10.03 -9.09
CA VAL A 161 -27.75 -10.50 -10.31
C VAL A 161 -28.76 -10.83 -11.41
N SER A 162 -29.85 -11.53 -11.10
CA SER A 162 -30.90 -11.84 -12.07
C SER A 162 -31.58 -10.60 -12.64
N SER A 163 -31.75 -9.53 -11.86
CA SER A 163 -32.35 -8.28 -12.34
C SER A 163 -31.49 -7.53 -13.37
N PHE A 164 -30.17 -7.75 -13.37
CA PHE A 164 -29.22 -7.15 -14.31
C PHE A 164 -28.76 -8.12 -15.42
N ALA A 165 -29.31 -9.33 -15.48
CA ALA A 165 -28.93 -10.36 -16.46
C ALA A 165 -29.68 -10.23 -17.81
N GLN A 166 -30.49 -9.19 -17.98
CA GLN A 166 -31.11 -8.78 -19.24
C GLN A 166 -30.25 -7.71 -19.93
#